data_AF-A0A0Q0VEZ5-F1
#
_entry.id   AF-A0A0Q0VEZ5-F1
#
_cell.length_a   1.000
_cell.length_b   1.000
_cell.length_c   1.000
_cell.angle_alpha   90.00
_cell.angle_beta   90.00
_cell.angle_gamma   90.00
#
_symmetry.space_group_name_H-M   'P 1'
#
loop_
_entity.id
_entity.type
_entity.pdbx_description
1 polymer ?
#
loop_
_entity_poly.entity_id
_entity_poly.type
_entity_poly.pdbx_seq_one_letter_code
_entity_poly.pdbx_strand_id
1 'polypeptide(L)' 'MKAKTIEEAKSMAKDKSLETQYKDEAIYIIYCSRTEYFYVDTNSLIRLWEQLFGYYENGVYTAEKPHS' A
#
# COMPACT_ATOMS: atom_id res chain seq x y z
N MET A 1 -4.84 0.92 -6.91
CA MET A 1 -5.50 0.01 -7.88
C MET A 1 -5.80 -1.34 -7.22
N LYS A 2 -6.67 -2.22 -7.74
CA LYS A 2 -6.86 -3.57 -7.17
C LYS A 2 -7.11 -4.67 -8.21
N ALA A 3 -6.68 -5.90 -7.90
CA ALA A 3 -6.78 -7.12 -8.72
C ALA A 3 -7.25 -8.32 -7.89
N LYS A 4 -7.82 -9.33 -8.54
CA LYS A 4 -8.25 -10.58 -7.85
C LYS A 4 -7.13 -11.62 -7.78
N THR A 5 -6.23 -11.64 -8.75
CA THR A 5 -5.10 -12.58 -8.78
C THR A 5 -3.78 -11.85 -8.57
N ILE A 6 -2.77 -12.60 -8.11
CA ILE A 6 -1.43 -12.03 -7.91
C ILE A 6 -0.73 -11.77 -9.26
N GLU A 7 -1.06 -12.53 -10.30
CA GLU A 7 -0.55 -12.34 -11.66
C GLU A 7 -1.03 -11.02 -12.25
N GLU A 8 -2.32 -10.71 -12.13
CA GLU A 8 -2.89 -9.42 -12.51
C GLU A 8 -2.21 -8.28 -11.73
N ALA A 9 -2.09 -8.44 -10.41
CA ALA A 9 -1.45 -7.44 -9.56
C ALA A 9 0.01 -7.17 -9.96
N LYS A 10 0.78 -8.20 -10.32
CA LYS A 10 2.16 -8.08 -10.82
C LYS A 10 2.22 -7.35 -12.16
N SER A 11 1.32 -7.66 -13.10
CA SER A 11 1.23 -6.93 -14.36
C SER A 11 0.95 -5.45 -14.12
N MET A 12 -0.03 -5.17 -13.27
CA MET A 12 -0.41 -3.81 -12.91
C MET A 12 0.72 -3.04 -12.21
N ALA A 13 1.46 -3.68 -11.31
CA ALA A 13 2.62 -3.07 -10.64
C ALA A 13 3.74 -2.74 -11.64
N LYS A 14 3.99 -3.63 -12.60
CA LYS A 14 4.97 -3.39 -13.66
C LYS A 14 4.55 -2.21 -14.53
N ASP A 15 3.30 -2.18 -15.00
CA ASP A 15 2.79 -1.08 -15.82
C ASP A 15 2.91 0.25 -15.06
N LYS A 16 2.61 0.23 -13.75
CA LYS A 16 2.74 1.40 -12.87
C LYS A 16 4.20 1.87 -12.70
N SER A 17 5.15 0.94 -12.57
CA SER A 17 6.58 1.27 -12.43
C SER A 17 7.20 1.92 -13.67
N LEU A 18 6.56 1.78 -14.83
CA LEU A 18 7.01 2.41 -16.07
C LEU A 18 6.54 3.87 -16.19
N GLU A 19 5.60 4.30 -15.34
CA GLU A 19 5.15 5.70 -15.31
C GLU A 19 6.25 6.58 -14.71
N THR A 20 6.73 7.56 -15.50
CA THR A 20 7.86 8.43 -15.12
C THR A 20 7.59 9.29 -13.89
N GLN A 21 6.32 9.50 -13.53
CA GLN A 21 5.93 10.25 -12.33
C GLN A 21 6.29 9.54 -11.02
N TYR A 22 6.57 8.22 -11.04
CA TYR A 22 6.93 7.41 -9.86
C TYR A 22 8.30 6.75 -10.00
N LYS A 23 9.19 7.31 -10.83
CA LYS A 23 10.47 6.68 -11.23
C LYS A 23 11.35 6.26 -10.05
N ASP A 24 11.29 6.99 -8.94
CA ASP A 24 12.10 6.75 -7.74
C ASP A 24 11.25 6.29 -6.53
N GLU A 25 9.99 5.91 -6.77
CA GLU A 25 9.08 5.42 -5.73
C GLU A 25 8.93 3.90 -5.80
N ALA A 26 8.82 3.28 -4.62
CA ALA A 26 8.49 1.86 -4.52
C ALA A 26 6.99 1.64 -4.81
N ILE A 27 6.71 0.66 -5.68
CA ILE A 27 5.34 0.16 -5.91
C ILE A 27 5.12 -1.08 -5.05
N TYR A 28 4.05 -1.06 -4.26
CA TYR A 28 3.71 -2.13 -3.35
C TYR A 28 2.53 -2.94 -3.89
N ILE A 29 2.59 -4.26 -3.69
CA ILE A 29 1.44 -5.16 -3.83
C ILE A 29 1.04 -5.61 -2.44
N ILE A 30 -0.17 -5.26 -2.01
CA ILE A 30 -0.68 -5.49 -0.66
C ILE A 30 -1.89 -6.42 -0.76
N TYR A 31 -1.82 -7.59 -0.16
CA TYR A 31 -2.96 -8.51 -0.09
C TYR A 31 -3.85 -8.18 1.11
N CYS A 32 -5.15 -7.96 0.88
CA CYS A 32 -6.13 -7.79 1.94
C CYS A 32 -6.91 -9.09 2.13
N SER A 33 -6.67 -9.79 3.24
CA SER A 33 -7.39 -11.04 3.57
C SER A 33 -8.89 -10.86 3.76
N ARG A 34 -9.35 -9.67 4.17
CA ARG A 34 -10.79 -9.39 4.39
C ARG A 34 -11.57 -9.26 3.09
N THR A 35 -10.97 -8.67 2.07
CA THR A 35 -11.62 -8.45 0.77
C THR A 35 -11.17 -9.46 -0.28
N GLU A 36 -10.10 -10.21 0.00
CA GLU A 36 -9.42 -11.15 -0.89
C GLU A 36 -8.89 -10.50 -2.19
N TYR A 37 -8.64 -9.18 -2.15
CA TYR A 37 -8.05 -8.43 -3.26
C TYR A 37 -6.57 -8.11 -3.01
N PHE A 38 -5.83 -8.02 -4.11
CA PHE A 38 -4.49 -7.45 -4.15
C PHE A 38 -4.60 -5.97 -4.52
N TYR A 39 -4.06 -5.10 -3.69
CA TYR A 39 -3.97 -3.66 -3.93
C TYR A 39 -2.59 -3.34 -4.48
N VAL A 40 -2.53 -2.50 -5.52
CA VAL A 40 -1.29 -1.98 -6.09
C VAL A 40 -1.30 -0.47 -5.88
N ASP A 41 -0.33 0.03 -5.12
CA ASP A 41 -0.24 1.45 -4.77
C ASP A 41 1.24 1.86 -4.59
N THR A 42 1.49 3.16 -4.67
CA THR A 42 2.69 3.75 -4.05
C THR A 42 2.48 3.75 -2.53
N ASN A 43 3.44 4.22 -1.74
CA ASN A 43 3.42 4.13 -0.28
C ASN A 43 2.16 4.78 0.39
N SER A 44 1.27 5.39 -0.38
CA SER A 44 -0.01 6.03 0.00
C SER A 44 -0.90 5.16 0.90
N LEU A 45 -1.21 3.91 0.52
CA LEU A 45 -2.12 3.07 1.32
C LEU A 45 -1.53 2.73 2.69
N ILE A 46 -0.21 2.50 2.75
CA ILE A 46 0.51 2.25 4.00
C ILE A 46 0.47 3.51 4.87
N ARG A 47 0.78 4.67 4.29
CA ARG A 47 0.73 5.98 4.97
C ARG A 47 -0.67 6.31 5.49
N LEU A 48 -1.71 6.04 4.71
CA LEU A 48 -3.10 6.25 5.13
C LEU A 48 -3.48 5.33 6.28
N TRP A 49 -3.03 4.07 6.28
CA TRP A 49 -3.25 3.16 7.40
C TRP A 49 -2.50 3.60 8.67
N GLU A 50 -1.23 4.01 8.51
CA GLU A 50 -0.41 4.59 9.57
C GLU A 50 -1.09 5.80 10.22
N GLN A 51 -1.72 6.65 9.40
CA GLN A 51 -2.50 7.79 9.87
C GLN A 51 -3.80 7.36 10.57
N LEU A 52 -4.62 6.50 9.95
CA LEU A 52 -5.95 6.21 10.50
C LEU A 52 -5.94 5.36 11.77
N PHE A 53 -4.92 4.51 11.96
CA PHE A 53 -4.94 3.50 13.01
C PHE A 53 -3.72 3.59 13.94
N GLY A 54 -2.56 3.93 13.39
CA GLY A 54 -1.28 3.94 14.11
C GLY A 54 -0.18 3.29 13.27
N TYR A 55 1.07 3.57 13.63
CA TYR A 55 2.26 3.11 12.91
C TYR A 55 3.23 2.38 13.83
N TYR A 56 4.15 1.62 13.25
CA TYR A 56 5.24 0.98 14.01
C TYR A 56 6.53 1.77 13.83
N GLU A 57 7.14 2.17 14.95
CA GLU A 57 8.46 2.78 14.96
C GLU A 57 9.43 1.86 15.71
N ASN A 58 10.47 1.37 15.01
CA ASN A 58 11.43 0.40 15.55
C ASN A 58 10.79 -0.86 16.19
N GLY A 59 9.67 -1.32 15.62
CA GLY A 59 8.94 -2.50 16.09
C GLY A 59 7.97 -2.25 17.24
N VAL A 60 7.83 -0.99 17.71
CA VAL A 60 6.85 -0.60 18.74
C VAL A 60 5.63 0.01 18.07
N TYR A 61 4.43 -0.52 18.37
CA TYR A 61 3.16 0.04 17.89
C TYR A 61 2.87 1.37 18.57
N THR A 62 2.63 2.40 17.77
CA THR A 62 2.23 3.74 18.18
C THR A 62 0.84 4.02 17.62
N ALA A 63 -0.17 4.05 18.49
CA ALA A 63 -1.52 4.47 18.10
C ALA A 63 -1.51 5.97 17.73
N GLU A 64 -2.21 6.35 16.67
CA GLU A 64 -2.42 7.77 16.39
C GLU A 64 -3.25 8.42 17.50
N LYS A 65 -2.91 9.68 17.85
CA LYS A 65 -3.73 10.46 18.79
C LYS A 65 -5.06 10.78 18.10
N PRO A 66 -6.21 10.58 18.76
CA PRO A 66 -7.49 10.96 18.18
C PRO A 66 -7.44 12.44 17.79
N HIS A 67 -7.70 12.73 16.51
CA HIS A 67 -7.85 14.09 16.04
C HIS A 67 -9.04 14.70 16.80
N SER A 68 -8.77 15.76 17.58
CA SER A 68 -9.76 16.50 18.37
C SER A 68 -10.68 17.33 17.49
#